data_AF-A0A089LCL3-F1
#
_entry.id   AF-A0A089LCL3-F1
#
_cell.length_a   1.000
_cell.length_b   1.000
_cell.length_c   1.000
_cell.angle_alpha   90.00
_cell.angle_beta   90.00
_cell.angle_gamma   90.00
#
_symmetry.space_group_name_H-M   'P 1'
#
loop_
_entity.id
_entity.type
_entity.pdbx_description
1 polymer ?
#
loop_
_entity_poly.entity_id
_entity_poly.type
_entity_poly.pdbx_seq_one_letter_code
_entity_poly.pdbx_strand_id
1 'polypeptide(L)'
;MDLMFRNIGLFTVITTLLVLIKKRYDWIYLQQEGSYEDNTVYKAADLFANGAPPGEVRAILATSFEFDPKGTEQILARALPRRMEPDGGHRAFIQAVNEVLGDEIYRS
;
A
#
# COMPACT_ATOMS: atom_id res chain seq x y z
N MET A 1 14.62 13.56 -50.74
CA MET A 1 13.38 13.79 -49.96
C MET A 1 12.91 12.51 -49.25
N ASP A 2 13.05 11.33 -49.84
CA ASP A 2 12.63 10.04 -49.24
C ASP A 2 13.24 9.69 -47.89
N LEU A 3 14.51 10.04 -47.66
CA LEU A 3 15.19 9.73 -46.39
C LEU A 3 14.61 10.49 -45.20
N MET A 4 14.13 11.73 -45.41
CA MET A 4 13.53 12.55 -44.36
C MET A 4 12.12 12.05 -44.00
N PHE A 5 11.30 11.72 -45.00
CA PHE A 5 9.96 11.16 -44.77
C PHE A 5 10.02 9.79 -44.07
N ARG A 6 10.99 8.93 -44.42
CA ARG A 6 11.20 7.64 -43.77
C ARG A 6 11.58 7.78 -42.29
N ASN A 7 12.43 8.76 -41.96
CA ASN A 7 12.83 9.03 -40.58
C ASN A 7 11.67 9.64 -39.77
N ILE A 8 10.89 10.55 -40.36
CA ILE A 8 9.70 11.14 -39.71
C ILE A 8 8.68 10.04 -39.35
N GLY A 9 8.42 9.09 -40.26
CA GLY A 9 7.54 7.95 -39.98
C GLY A 9 8.06 7.06 -38.85
N LEU A 10 9.37 6.91 -38.74
CA LEU A 10 9.97 6.11 -37.66
C LEU A 10 9.86 6.83 -36.31
N PHE A 11 10.05 8.15 -36.29
CA PHE A 11 9.85 8.96 -35.09
C PHE A 11 8.39 8.96 -34.62
N THR A 12 7.41 9.04 -35.53
CA THR A 12 5.99 9.01 -35.15
C THR A 12 5.59 7.66 -34.56
N VAL A 13 6.09 6.54 -35.13
CA VAL A 13 5.85 5.20 -34.58
C VAL A 13 6.46 5.05 -33.18
N ILE A 14 7.71 5.46 -32.98
CA ILE A 14 8.37 5.40 -31.67
C ILE A 14 7.62 6.25 -30.65
N THR A 15 7.24 7.48 -31.02
CA THR A 15 6.55 8.40 -30.09
C THR A 15 5.19 7.84 -29.70
N THR A 16 4.44 7.27 -30.65
CA THR A 16 3.14 6.63 -30.39
C THR A 16 3.31 5.43 -29.45
N LEU A 17 4.33 4.61 -29.67
CA LEU A 17 4.63 3.46 -28.81
C LEU A 17 4.96 3.91 -27.37
N LEU A 18 5.80 4.94 -27.21
CA LEU A 18 6.15 5.48 -25.90
C LEU A 18 4.93 6.04 -25.15
N VAL A 19 4.03 6.73 -25.84
CA VAL A 19 2.79 7.25 -25.25
C VAL A 19 1.87 6.12 -24.79
N LEU A 20 1.77 5.03 -25.56
CA LEU A 20 0.97 3.87 -25.16
C LEU A 20 1.56 3.15 -23.95
N ILE A 21 2.89 2.98 -23.91
CA ILE A 21 3.59 2.40 -22.76
C ILE A 21 3.35 3.29 -21.53
N LYS A 22 3.58 4.60 -21.64
CA LYS A 22 3.33 5.55 -20.55
C LYS A 22 1.89 5.48 -20.06
N LYS A 23 0.91 5.49 -20.97
CA LYS A 23 -0.52 5.40 -20.63
C LYS A 23 -0.86 4.09 -19.90
N ARG A 24 -0.20 2.98 -20.22
CA ARG A 24 -0.35 1.71 -19.50
C ARG A 24 0.27 1.79 -18.10
N TYR A 25 1.45 2.39 -17.96
CA TYR A 25 2.06 2.63 -16.66
C TYR A 25 1.20 3.56 -15.80
N ASP A 26 0.75 4.69 -16.34
CA ASP A 26 -0.13 5.63 -15.65
C ASP A 26 -1.45 4.95 -15.24
N TRP A 27 -2.01 4.07 -16.07
CA TRP A 27 -3.21 3.31 -15.71
C TRP A 27 -2.96 2.34 -14.55
N ILE A 28 -1.84 1.60 -14.57
CA ILE A 28 -1.45 0.69 -13.47
C ILE A 28 -1.16 1.48 -12.21
N TYR A 29 -0.44 2.59 -12.34
CA TYR A 29 -0.10 3.50 -11.25
C TYR A 29 -1.34 4.15 -10.64
N LEU A 30 -2.32 4.59 -11.43
CA LEU A 30 -3.61 5.09 -10.95
C LEU A 30 -4.45 3.99 -10.30
N GLN A 31 -4.38 2.74 -10.79
CA GLN A 31 -4.99 1.60 -10.11
C GLN A 31 -4.30 1.30 -8.77
N GLN A 32 -2.99 1.53 -8.65
CA GLN A 32 -2.26 1.44 -7.40
C GLN A 32 -2.56 2.61 -6.45
N GLU A 33 -2.70 3.84 -6.95
CA GLU A 33 -3.09 5.02 -6.16
C GLU A 33 -4.52 4.90 -5.59
N GLY A 34 -5.45 4.29 -6.33
CA GLY A 34 -6.79 3.95 -5.82
C GLY A 34 -6.84 2.73 -4.89
N SER A 35 -5.71 2.04 -4.70
CA SER A 35 -5.55 0.77 -3.98
C SER A 35 -4.39 0.83 -2.97
N TYR A 36 -4.09 2.01 -2.43
CA TYR A 36 -3.09 2.15 -1.35
C TYR A 36 -3.54 1.53 -0.02
N GLU A 37 -4.81 1.13 0.06
CA GLU A 37 -5.32 0.35 1.17
C GLU A 37 -5.00 -1.13 0.95
N ASP A 38 -3.81 -1.55 1.39
CA ASP A 38 -3.53 -2.97 1.54
C ASP A 38 -4.57 -3.58 2.50
N ASN A 39 -5.47 -4.39 1.94
CA ASN A 39 -6.53 -5.08 2.70
C ASN A 39 -5.95 -5.97 3.82
N THR A 40 -4.66 -6.32 3.77
CA THR A 40 -4.00 -7.04 4.86
C THR A 40 -3.93 -6.22 6.15
N VAL A 41 -3.80 -4.90 6.08
CA VAL A 41 -3.77 -4.01 7.25
C VAL A 41 -5.13 -3.94 7.93
N TYR A 42 -6.21 -3.76 7.17
CA TYR A 42 -7.56 -3.78 7.72
C TYR A 42 -7.93 -5.15 8.29
N LYS A 43 -7.53 -6.23 7.61
CA LYS A 43 -7.70 -7.59 8.13
C LYS A 43 -6.93 -7.82 9.43
N ALA A 44 -5.70 -7.29 9.53
CA ALA A 44 -4.91 -7.35 10.74
C ALA A 44 -5.55 -6.53 11.87
N ALA A 45 -6.08 -5.34 11.56
CA ALA A 45 -6.80 -4.48 12.50
C ALA A 45 -8.10 -5.14 13.01
N ASP A 46 -8.87 -5.80 12.14
CA ASP A 46 -10.06 -6.55 12.53
C ASP A 46 -9.72 -7.72 13.44
N LEU A 47 -8.69 -8.51 13.12
CA LEU A 47 -8.26 -9.60 13.98
C LEU A 47 -7.75 -9.09 15.33
N PHE A 48 -7.01 -7.99 15.32
CA PHE A 48 -6.56 -7.32 16.54
C PHE A 48 -7.75 -6.91 17.41
N ALA A 49 -8.75 -6.26 16.84
CA ALA A 49 -9.98 -5.82 17.52
C ALA A 49 -10.81 -6.99 18.07
N ASN A 50 -10.85 -8.11 17.34
CA ASN A 50 -11.56 -9.32 17.74
C ASN A 50 -10.82 -10.18 18.78
N GLY A 51 -9.67 -9.72 19.31
CA GLY A 51 -8.98 -10.45 20.37
C GLY A 51 -7.92 -11.46 19.90
N ALA A 52 -7.57 -11.51 18.61
CA ALA A 52 -6.56 -12.43 18.09
C ALA A 52 -5.17 -12.26 18.77
N PRO A 53 -4.41 -13.33 18.99
CA PRO A 53 -3.11 -13.21 19.61
C PRO A 53 -2.14 -12.37 18.74
N PRO A 54 -1.21 -11.61 19.35
CA PRO A 54 -0.29 -10.74 18.60
C PRO A 54 0.54 -11.46 17.53
N GLY A 55 0.82 -12.76 17.74
CA GLY A 55 1.53 -13.60 16.78
C GLY A 55 0.78 -13.81 15.47
N GLU A 56 -0.56 -13.91 15.50
CA GLU A 56 -1.38 -14.04 14.30
C GLU A 56 -1.46 -12.73 13.53
N VAL A 57 -1.65 -11.62 14.25
CA VAL A 57 -1.66 -10.26 13.66
C VAL A 57 -0.30 -9.96 13.02
N ARG A 58 0.79 -10.32 13.69
CA ARG A 58 2.16 -10.22 13.16
C ARG A 58 2.36 -11.03 11.90
N ALA A 59 1.86 -12.26 11.87
CA ALA A 59 2.01 -13.13 10.71
C ALA A 59 1.33 -12.52 9.47
N ILE A 60 0.19 -11.84 9.64
CA ILE A 60 -0.49 -11.16 8.54
C ILE A 60 0.27 -9.91 8.09
N LEU A 61 0.70 -9.05 9.02
CA LEU A 61 1.50 -7.87 8.67
C LEU A 61 2.82 -8.25 7.97
N ALA A 62 3.44 -9.36 8.37
CA ALA A 62 4.66 -9.87 7.73
C ALA A 62 4.44 -10.37 6.28
N THR A 63 3.20 -10.55 5.84
CA THR A 63 2.91 -10.85 4.42
C THR A 63 2.87 -9.60 3.53
N SER A 64 2.73 -8.42 4.12
CA SER A 64 2.78 -7.15 3.38
C SER A 64 4.24 -6.73 3.19
N PHE A 65 4.53 -6.23 1.99
CA PHE A 65 5.88 -5.73 1.64
C PHE A 65 6.19 -4.39 2.31
N GLU A 66 5.18 -3.72 2.86
CA GLU A 66 5.29 -2.40 3.48
C GLU A 66 5.90 -2.44 4.89
N PHE A 67 5.90 -3.61 5.54
CA PHE A 67 6.38 -3.74 6.92
C PHE A 67 7.60 -4.66 7.01
N ASP A 68 8.68 -4.13 7.58
CA ASP A 68 9.76 -4.96 8.09
C ASP A 68 9.37 -5.54 9.47
N PRO A 69 10.09 -6.57 9.97
CA PRO A 69 9.80 -7.16 11.27
C PRO A 69 9.84 -6.13 12.41
N LYS A 70 10.73 -5.13 12.32
CA LYS A 70 10.88 -4.08 13.32
C LYS A 70 9.70 -3.11 13.35
N GLY A 71 9.17 -2.74 12.19
CA GLY A 71 7.98 -1.91 12.02
C GLY A 71 6.74 -2.63 12.55
N THR A 72 6.62 -3.92 12.26
CA THR A 72 5.54 -4.76 12.79
C THR A 72 5.52 -4.80 14.32
N GLU A 73 6.68 -4.95 14.96
CA GLU A 73 6.77 -4.90 16.43
C GLU A 73 6.41 -3.52 16.99
N GLN A 74 6.80 -2.43 16.31
CA GLN A 74 6.45 -1.08 16.73
C GLN A 74 4.95 -0.82 16.65
N ILE A 75 4.28 -1.29 15.59
CA ILE A 75 2.82 -1.21 15.43
C ILE A 75 2.15 -1.92 16.61
N LEU A 76 2.54 -3.17 16.89
CA LEU A 76 1.96 -3.94 17.98
C LEU A 76 2.24 -3.32 19.35
N ALA A 77 3.46 -2.82 19.59
CA ALA A 77 3.81 -2.18 20.85
C ALA A 77 2.97 -0.92 21.13
N ARG A 78 2.61 -0.17 20.08
CA ARG A 78 1.74 1.02 20.18
C ARG A 78 0.26 0.65 20.30
N ALA A 79 -0.19 -0.37 19.60
CA ALA A 79 -1.60 -0.77 19.54
C ALA A 79 -2.04 -1.58 20.76
N LEU A 80 -1.19 -2.49 21.28
CA LEU A 80 -1.55 -3.43 22.37
C LEU A 80 -2.14 -2.76 23.63
N PRO A 81 -1.59 -1.63 24.13
CA PRO A 81 -2.17 -0.94 25.29
C PRO A 81 -3.59 -0.41 25.05
N ARG A 82 -3.96 -0.17 23.78
CA ARG A 82 -5.23 0.42 23.37
C ARG A 82 -6.29 -0.61 22.97
N ARG A 83 -6.01 -1.89 23.17
CA ARG A 83 -6.91 -3.00 22.83
C ARG A 83 -8.25 -2.98 23.57
N MET A 84 -8.31 -2.30 24.71
CA MET A 84 -9.51 -2.17 25.55
C MET A 84 -10.40 -0.98 25.15
N GLU A 85 -10.07 -0.29 24.05
CA GLU A 85 -10.92 0.77 23.50
C GLU A 85 -12.27 0.19 23.00
N PRO A 86 -13.32 1.02 22.87
CA PRO A 86 -14.68 0.55 22.54
C PRO A 86 -14.80 -0.23 21.23
N ASP A 87 -13.87 -0.04 20.30
CA ASP A 87 -13.77 -0.72 19.01
C ASP A 87 -12.75 -1.88 19.02
N GLY A 88 -12.31 -2.33 20.19
CA GLY A 88 -11.24 -3.33 20.34
C GLY A 88 -9.84 -2.79 20.05
N GLY A 89 -9.69 -1.47 19.91
CA GLY A 89 -8.45 -0.81 19.51
C GLY A 89 -8.19 -0.84 18.00
N HIS A 90 -9.23 -1.06 17.18
CA HIS A 90 -9.12 -1.05 15.72
C HIS A 90 -8.54 0.27 15.20
N ARG A 91 -9.10 1.40 15.63
CA ARG A 91 -8.65 2.74 15.24
C ARG A 91 -7.24 3.03 15.70
N ALA A 92 -6.94 2.66 16.95
CA ALA A 92 -5.61 2.76 17.51
C ALA A 92 -4.57 1.95 16.72
N PHE A 93 -4.95 0.78 16.21
CA PHE A 93 -4.10 -0.04 15.37
C PHE A 93 -3.82 0.64 14.02
N ILE A 94 -4.84 1.13 13.33
CA ILE A 94 -4.68 1.86 12.07
C ILE A 94 -3.82 3.13 12.25
N GLN A 95 -4.02 3.86 13.35
CA GLN A 95 -3.18 5.01 13.68
C GLN A 95 -1.72 4.61 13.89
N ALA A 96 -1.46 3.51 14.61
CA ALA A 96 -0.11 3.00 14.82
C ALA A 96 0.58 2.58 13.51
N VAL A 97 -0.19 2.04 12.55
CA VAL A 97 0.31 1.70 11.21
C VAL A 97 0.75 2.96 10.46
N ASN A 98 -0.12 3.97 10.39
CA ASN A 98 0.21 5.24 9.74
C ASN A 98 1.44 5.92 10.37
N GLU A 99 1.55 5.91 11.70
CA GLU A 99 2.70 6.46 12.42
C GLU A 99 4.03 5.76 12.09
N VAL A 100 4.00 4.45 11.80
CA VAL A 100 5.19 3.68 11.42
C VAL A 100 5.55 3.88 9.96
N LEU A 101 4.55 4.02 9.08
CA LEU A 101 4.77 4.28 7.66
C LEU A 101 5.16 5.75 7.38
N GLY A 102 4.84 6.66 8.30
CA GLY A 102 5.19 8.08 8.21
C GLY A 102 4.21 8.93 7.41
N ASP A 103 3.13 8.33 6.91
CA ASP A 103 2.08 8.97 6.11
C ASP A 103 0.68 8.48 6.57
N GLU A 104 -0.35 9.32 6.45
CA GLU A 104 -1.75 8.94 6.66
C GLU A 104 -2.30 8.13 5.48
N ILE A 105 -1.80 6.91 5.31
CA ILE A 105 -2.15 6.02 4.21
C ILE A 105 -3.51 5.35 4.45
N TYR A 106 -3.78 4.92 5.69
CA TYR A 106 -4.99 4.19 6.07
C TYR A 106 -5.97 5.07 6.86
N ARG A 107 -7.28 4.84 6.71
CA ARG A 107 -8.33 5.59 7.41
C ARG A 107 -8.87 4.81 8.60
N SER A 108 -8.91 5.46 9.77
CA SER A 108 -9.42 4.92 11.04
C SER A 108 -10.89 5.21 11.30
#